data_AF-A0A0G0E6Z8-F1
#
_entry.id   AF-A0A0G0E6Z8-F1
#
_cell.length_a   1.000
_cell.length_b   1.000
_cell.length_c   1.000
_cell.angle_alpha   90.00
_cell.angle_beta   90.00
_cell.angle_gamma   90.00
#
_symmetry.space_group_name_H-M   'P 1'
#
loop_
_entity.id
_entity.type
_entity.pdbx_description
1 polymer ?
#
loop_
_entity_poly.entity_id
_entity_poly.type
_entity_poly.pdbx_seq_one_letter_code
_entity_poly.pdbx_strand_id
1 'polypeptide(L)'
;MESEHICMWCGKNTFDNKSKEHIFPECIGGNIKLIKECVCDECNNKFSRDVDEALKKEHPIMMDAYQDSCFIENKIIGKKGNKERKERKKKERYDIKGIGEAENVRVYRDDKGKDINFCGASFVVNSPKFVRSLHKCAANVLCSVYGPSYMRNNYKELLDFVKNGKNIESWSYAVSYRNYNDRFSMEPRVMFSNKKNKIVVDIEYGQYEIVCFIHTSGIWIIGSYPYLINKEIIEYVDREIFEELNKRNEFKGHNIKELFGGFGFMIDNREFIGKLRFLWCKKELEGKSNNDFFYLLTRCKICGQKTPTGITISKDVLRNYKGGCFDMNMNSWNYTIRGIPLGLNQYVRNLKINNCICKCIGCGNLIKYNASNCFI
;
A
#
# COMPACT_ATOMS: atom_id res chain seq x y z
N MET A 1 -12.63 -25.14 16.28
CA MET A 1 -13.53 -24.58 15.25
C MET A 1 -13.72 -25.68 14.25
N GLU A 2 -14.96 -26.12 14.04
CA GLU A 2 -15.25 -27.00 12.91
C GLU A 2 -15.06 -26.19 11.63
N SER A 3 -14.28 -26.71 10.69
CA SER A 3 -14.13 -26.08 9.38
C SER A 3 -15.38 -26.36 8.56
N GLU A 4 -16.21 -25.33 8.36
CA GLU A 4 -17.10 -25.35 7.19
C GLU A 4 -16.23 -25.61 5.95
N HIS A 5 -16.49 -26.73 5.26
CA HIS A 5 -15.81 -27.14 4.03
C HIS A 5 -16.22 -26.25 2.84
N ILE A 6 -16.00 -24.94 2.98
CA ILE A 6 -16.46 -23.89 2.08
C ILE A 6 -15.33 -22.87 1.93
N CYS A 7 -14.93 -22.60 0.70
CA CYS A 7 -13.89 -21.66 0.32
C CYS A 7 -14.25 -20.22 0.72
N MET A 8 -13.32 -19.49 1.34
CA MET A 8 -13.55 -18.07 1.72
C MET A 8 -13.70 -17.14 0.50
N TRP A 9 -13.03 -17.42 -0.63
CA TRP A 9 -13.04 -16.55 -1.81
C TRP A 9 -14.25 -16.71 -2.72
N CYS A 10 -14.90 -17.88 -2.73
CA CYS A 10 -15.92 -18.20 -3.73
C CYS A 10 -17.14 -18.96 -3.22
N GLY A 11 -17.19 -19.36 -1.94
CA GLY A 11 -18.34 -20.09 -1.39
C GLY A 11 -18.53 -21.51 -1.93
N LYS A 12 -17.65 -22.01 -2.82
CA LYS A 12 -17.66 -23.40 -3.28
C LYS A 12 -17.18 -24.34 -2.18
N ASN A 13 -17.67 -25.58 -2.21
CA ASN A 13 -17.24 -26.64 -1.30
C ASN A 13 -15.74 -26.96 -1.46
N THR A 14 -15.09 -27.45 -0.40
CA THR A 14 -13.65 -27.76 -0.33
C THR A 14 -13.30 -29.17 0.18
N PHE A 15 -14.25 -30.10 0.30
CA PHE A 15 -13.99 -31.49 0.72
C PHE A 15 -12.86 -32.16 -0.10
N ASP A 16 -12.96 -32.08 -1.43
CA ASP A 16 -12.05 -32.76 -2.36
C ASP A 16 -10.72 -32.02 -2.62
N ASN A 17 -10.47 -30.91 -1.91
CA ASN A 17 -9.23 -30.15 -2.04
C ASN A 17 -8.01 -31.05 -1.87
N LYS A 18 -6.95 -30.76 -2.62
CA LYS A 18 -5.63 -31.40 -2.46
C LYS A 18 -4.57 -30.40 -2.01
N SER A 19 -4.76 -29.11 -2.29
CA SER A 19 -3.79 -28.06 -1.93
C SER A 19 -4.04 -27.45 -0.55
N LYS A 20 -3.04 -26.73 -0.05
CA LYS A 20 -3.16 -25.77 1.06
C LYS A 20 -2.65 -24.42 0.56
N GLU A 21 -3.41 -23.37 0.79
CA GLU A 21 -3.03 -21.97 0.52
C GLU A 21 -1.97 -21.51 1.56
N HIS A 22 -0.99 -20.70 1.16
CA HIS A 22 -0.03 -20.11 2.11
C HIS A 22 -0.62 -18.86 2.76
N ILE A 23 -0.27 -18.54 4.01
CA ILE A 23 -0.71 -17.28 4.64
C ILE A 23 -0.03 -16.10 3.92
N PHE A 24 1.30 -16.09 3.95
CA PHE A 24 2.15 -15.27 3.09
C PHE A 24 2.65 -16.14 1.93
N PRO A 25 2.63 -15.68 0.67
CA PRO A 25 3.05 -16.51 -0.46
C PRO A 25 4.50 -17.01 -0.37
N GLU A 26 4.75 -18.25 -0.82
CA GLU A 26 6.10 -18.83 -1.00
C GLU A 26 7.00 -17.92 -1.85
N CYS A 27 6.41 -17.12 -2.75
CA CYS A 27 7.11 -16.20 -3.63
C CYS A 27 7.77 -15.00 -2.89
N ILE A 28 7.40 -14.75 -1.63
CA ILE A 28 8.02 -13.82 -0.67
C ILE A 28 8.54 -14.55 0.59
N GLY A 29 8.76 -15.87 0.52
CA GLY A 29 9.38 -16.66 1.59
C GLY A 29 8.45 -17.18 2.69
N GLY A 30 7.12 -17.05 2.56
CA GLY A 30 6.18 -17.60 3.53
C GLY A 30 6.02 -19.12 3.43
N ASN A 31 6.16 -19.83 4.56
CA ASN A 31 6.05 -21.29 4.67
C ASN A 31 4.77 -21.72 5.40
N ILE A 32 4.24 -20.89 6.31
CA ILE A 32 2.99 -21.16 7.05
C ILE A 32 1.78 -21.21 6.09
N LYS A 33 0.89 -22.19 6.29
CA LYS A 33 -0.28 -22.46 5.44
C LYS A 33 -1.58 -22.41 6.20
N LEU A 34 -2.65 -22.05 5.49
CA LEU A 34 -4.02 -22.21 5.95
C LEU A 34 -4.38 -23.69 6.11
N ILE A 35 -5.47 -23.93 6.86
CA ILE A 35 -6.12 -25.25 6.93
C ILE A 35 -6.63 -25.62 5.53
N LYS A 36 -6.62 -26.92 5.23
CA LYS A 36 -6.83 -27.51 3.89
C LYS A 36 -8.15 -27.06 3.23
N GLU A 37 -9.14 -26.70 4.03
CA GLU A 37 -10.51 -26.39 3.59
C GLU A 37 -10.81 -24.88 3.48
N CYS A 38 -9.87 -23.99 3.82
CA CYS A 38 -10.12 -22.55 3.77
C CYS A 38 -10.30 -21.99 2.34
N VAL A 39 -9.64 -22.61 1.35
CA VAL A 39 -9.53 -22.10 -0.03
C VAL A 39 -9.59 -23.25 -1.02
N CYS A 40 -10.50 -23.22 -2.00
CA CYS A 40 -10.60 -24.29 -3.01
C CYS A 40 -9.41 -24.31 -3.97
N ASP A 41 -9.11 -25.49 -4.54
CA ASP A 41 -8.00 -25.68 -5.47
C ASP A 41 -8.05 -24.75 -6.71
N GLU A 42 -9.25 -24.38 -7.20
CA GLU A 42 -9.41 -23.40 -8.28
C GLU A 42 -8.92 -22.00 -7.87
N CYS A 43 -9.31 -21.53 -6.68
CA CYS A 43 -8.88 -20.24 -6.16
C CYS A 43 -7.38 -20.23 -5.86
N ASN A 44 -6.82 -21.30 -5.29
CA ASN A 44 -5.38 -21.40 -5.01
C ASN A 44 -4.53 -21.39 -6.31
N ASN A 45 -4.92 -22.18 -7.32
CA ASN A 45 -4.07 -22.37 -8.51
C ASN A 45 -4.16 -21.24 -9.56
N LYS A 46 -5.32 -20.56 -9.65
CA LYS A 46 -5.57 -19.49 -10.64
C LYS A 46 -5.52 -18.11 -9.99
N PHE A 47 -6.52 -17.81 -9.16
CA PHE A 47 -6.71 -16.49 -8.57
C PHE A 47 -5.56 -16.07 -7.65
N SER A 48 -5.23 -16.90 -6.65
CA SER A 48 -4.15 -16.65 -5.70
C SER A 48 -2.82 -16.47 -6.43
N ARG A 49 -2.52 -17.31 -7.43
CA ARG A 49 -1.28 -17.27 -8.19
C ARG A 49 -1.08 -15.95 -8.95
N ASP A 50 -2.11 -15.44 -9.62
CA ASP A 50 -2.03 -14.19 -10.38
C ASP A 50 -1.81 -12.97 -9.46
N VAL A 51 -2.41 -13.01 -8.26
CA VAL A 51 -2.26 -11.99 -7.23
C VAL A 51 -0.89 -12.08 -6.53
N ASP A 52 -0.40 -13.29 -6.23
CA ASP A 52 0.87 -13.50 -5.53
C ASP A 52 2.10 -13.16 -6.39
N GLU A 53 2.04 -13.36 -7.71
CA GLU A 53 3.11 -12.94 -8.61
C GLU A 53 3.21 -11.40 -8.70
N ALA A 54 2.11 -10.67 -8.46
CA ALA A 54 2.12 -9.20 -8.38
C ALA A 54 2.83 -8.70 -7.10
N LEU A 55 2.54 -9.31 -5.93
CA LEU A 55 3.22 -9.00 -4.65
C LEU A 55 4.74 -8.99 -4.81
N LYS A 56 5.24 -9.98 -5.56
CA LYS A 56 6.65 -10.14 -5.87
C LYS A 56 7.17 -9.15 -6.91
N LYS A 57 6.50 -9.01 -8.05
CA LYS A 57 7.08 -8.35 -9.25
C LYS A 57 6.78 -6.86 -9.35
N GLU A 58 5.67 -6.40 -8.80
CA GLU A 58 5.23 -5.01 -8.94
C GLU A 58 5.87 -4.09 -7.90
N HIS A 59 6.48 -4.63 -6.84
CA HIS A 59 7.24 -3.85 -5.86
C HIS A 59 8.70 -4.29 -5.82
N PRO A 60 9.62 -3.59 -6.51
CA PRO A 60 11.02 -4.02 -6.63
C PRO A 60 11.75 -4.28 -5.31
N ILE A 61 11.43 -3.58 -4.20
CA ILE A 61 12.02 -3.87 -2.87
C ILE A 61 11.55 -5.21 -2.26
N MET A 62 10.33 -5.68 -2.56
CA MET A 62 9.91 -7.04 -2.16
C MET A 62 10.65 -8.10 -2.98
N MET A 63 10.85 -7.86 -4.27
CA MET A 63 11.68 -8.71 -5.13
C MET A 63 13.12 -8.74 -4.64
N ASP A 64 13.66 -7.57 -4.30
CA ASP A 64 15.02 -7.36 -3.83
C ASP A 64 15.29 -8.15 -2.54
N ALA A 65 14.44 -7.97 -1.54
CA ALA A 65 14.46 -8.72 -0.29
C ALA A 65 14.35 -10.25 -0.48
N TYR A 66 13.60 -10.71 -1.50
CA TYR A 66 13.52 -12.13 -1.85
C TYR A 66 14.81 -12.65 -2.53
N GLN A 67 15.51 -11.84 -3.33
CA GLN A 67 16.80 -12.24 -3.91
C GLN A 67 17.90 -12.25 -2.84
N ASP A 68 17.90 -11.26 -1.94
CA ASP A 68 18.81 -11.18 -0.79
C ASP A 68 18.70 -12.41 0.12
N SER A 69 17.48 -12.85 0.47
CA SER A 69 17.28 -14.06 1.29
C SER A 69 17.77 -15.33 0.59
N CYS A 70 17.46 -15.48 -0.70
CA CYS A 70 17.98 -16.59 -1.53
C CYS A 70 19.52 -16.60 -1.59
N PHE A 71 20.16 -15.42 -1.60
CA PHE A 71 21.62 -15.27 -1.64
C PHE A 71 22.27 -15.66 -0.31
N ILE A 72 21.73 -15.19 0.82
CA ILE A 72 22.24 -15.56 2.16
C ILE A 72 22.11 -17.07 2.40
N GLU A 73 21.01 -17.69 1.99
CA GLU A 73 20.74 -19.11 2.26
C GLU A 73 21.36 -20.08 1.23
N ASN A 74 22.03 -19.58 0.18
CA ASN A 74 22.50 -20.38 -0.97
C ASN A 74 21.40 -21.26 -1.63
N LYS A 75 20.13 -20.92 -1.43
CA LYS A 75 18.97 -21.70 -1.90
C LYS A 75 18.18 -20.91 -2.94
N ILE A 76 18.02 -21.51 -4.12
CA ILE A 76 17.04 -21.01 -5.10
C ILE A 76 15.64 -21.45 -4.61
N ILE A 77 14.95 -20.59 -3.85
CA ILE A 77 13.62 -20.88 -3.30
C ILE A 77 12.60 -21.15 -4.44
N GLY A 78 11.80 -22.21 -4.32
CA GLY A 78 10.76 -22.58 -5.28
C GLY A 78 11.08 -23.79 -6.18
N LYS A 79 10.03 -24.50 -6.59
CA LYS A 79 10.06 -25.76 -7.38
C LYS A 79 11.09 -25.75 -8.51
N LYS A 80 11.78 -26.89 -8.74
CA LYS A 80 12.72 -27.15 -9.85
C LYS A 80 12.19 -26.57 -11.17
N GLY A 81 12.69 -25.39 -11.54
CA GLY A 81 12.25 -24.67 -12.73
C GLY A 81 12.95 -25.15 -14.00
N ASN A 82 12.33 -24.89 -15.15
CA ASN A 82 12.97 -25.03 -16.46
C ASN A 82 14.20 -24.08 -16.58
N LYS A 83 14.95 -24.24 -17.67
CA LYS A 83 16.17 -23.45 -17.94
C LYS A 83 15.89 -21.94 -17.90
N GLU A 84 14.82 -21.48 -18.56
CA GLU A 84 14.40 -20.08 -18.61
C GLU A 84 14.14 -19.48 -17.22
N ARG A 85 13.46 -20.20 -16.32
CA ARG A 85 13.19 -19.71 -14.96
C ARG A 85 14.48 -19.55 -14.14
N LYS A 86 15.50 -20.37 -14.40
CA LYS A 86 16.84 -20.19 -13.79
C LYS A 86 17.57 -18.99 -14.38
N GLU A 87 17.52 -18.82 -15.71
CA GLU A 87 18.14 -17.67 -16.40
C GLU A 87 17.49 -16.34 -16.02
N ARG A 88 16.15 -16.30 -15.93
CA ARG A 88 15.41 -15.14 -15.40
C ARG A 88 15.88 -14.80 -13.98
N LYS A 89 15.93 -15.77 -13.07
CA LYS A 89 16.43 -15.55 -11.70
C LYS A 89 17.89 -15.05 -11.67
N LYS A 90 18.75 -15.53 -12.58
CA LYS A 90 20.13 -15.03 -12.70
C LYS A 90 20.19 -13.57 -13.17
N LYS A 91 19.30 -13.14 -14.07
CA LYS A 91 19.18 -11.73 -14.49
C LYS A 91 18.61 -10.86 -13.36
N GLU A 92 17.51 -11.30 -12.75
CA GLU A 92 16.83 -10.65 -11.61
C GLU A 92 17.71 -10.53 -10.35
N ARG A 93 18.86 -11.22 -10.28
CA ARG A 93 19.85 -11.03 -9.22
C ARG A 93 20.56 -9.69 -9.32
N TYR A 94 20.83 -9.20 -10.53
CA TYR A 94 21.59 -7.98 -10.79
C TYR A 94 20.70 -6.82 -11.27
N ASP A 95 19.59 -7.13 -11.92
CA ASP A 95 18.67 -6.14 -12.51
C ASP A 95 17.21 -6.52 -12.22
N ILE A 96 16.60 -5.83 -11.27
CA ILE A 96 15.18 -5.93 -10.93
C ILE A 96 14.46 -4.73 -11.54
N LYS A 97 13.62 -4.98 -12.55
CA LYS A 97 12.69 -3.99 -13.09
C LYS A 97 11.30 -4.27 -12.53
N GLY A 98 10.61 -3.22 -12.10
CA GLY A 98 9.17 -3.31 -11.82
C GLY A 98 8.37 -3.57 -13.11
N ILE A 99 7.09 -3.87 -12.95
CA ILE A 99 6.15 -4.11 -14.05
C ILE A 99 4.86 -3.33 -13.82
N GLY A 100 4.10 -3.07 -14.90
CA GLY A 100 2.87 -2.28 -14.82
C GLY A 100 3.15 -0.86 -14.33
N GLU A 101 2.38 -0.37 -13.36
CA GLU A 101 2.55 0.98 -12.80
C GLU A 101 3.93 1.22 -12.15
N ALA A 102 4.72 0.16 -11.91
CA ALA A 102 6.08 0.24 -11.37
C ALA A 102 7.19 0.06 -12.43
N GLU A 103 6.89 0.07 -13.74
CA GLU A 103 7.87 -0.17 -14.80
C GLU A 103 9.08 0.80 -14.80
N ASN A 104 8.88 2.02 -14.31
CA ASN A 104 9.93 3.03 -14.17
C ASN A 104 10.81 2.84 -12.91
N VAL A 105 10.43 1.93 -12.00
CA VAL A 105 11.22 1.56 -10.82
C VAL A 105 12.19 0.45 -11.18
N ARG A 106 13.47 0.66 -10.88
CA ARG A 106 14.52 -0.34 -11.08
C ARG A 106 15.46 -0.38 -9.88
N VAL A 107 15.80 -1.59 -9.43
CA VAL A 107 16.89 -1.84 -8.48
C VAL A 107 17.97 -2.60 -9.23
N TYR A 108 19.19 -2.07 -9.27
CA TYR A 108 20.32 -2.77 -9.86
C TYR A 108 21.50 -2.87 -8.89
N ARG A 109 22.18 -4.01 -8.96
CA ARG A 109 23.40 -4.30 -8.19
C ARG A 109 24.61 -4.25 -9.13
N ASP A 110 25.76 -3.85 -8.61
CA ASP A 110 27.03 -4.05 -9.33
C ASP A 110 27.35 -5.56 -9.47
N ASP A 111 28.33 -5.90 -10.32
CA ASP A 111 28.70 -7.30 -10.58
C ASP A 111 29.17 -8.06 -9.33
N LYS A 112 29.61 -7.34 -8.28
CA LYS A 112 30.04 -7.92 -7.00
C LYS A 112 28.91 -7.97 -5.95
N GLY A 113 27.74 -7.40 -6.25
CA GLY A 113 26.60 -7.34 -5.33
C GLY A 113 26.89 -6.58 -4.04
N LYS A 114 27.77 -5.58 -4.09
CA LYS A 114 28.12 -4.67 -3.00
C LYS A 114 27.25 -3.42 -3.02
N ASP A 115 27.14 -2.77 -4.17
CA ASP A 115 26.43 -1.50 -4.31
C ASP A 115 25.02 -1.75 -4.85
N ILE A 116 24.01 -1.22 -4.15
CA ILE A 116 22.60 -1.29 -4.54
C ILE A 116 22.16 0.10 -4.98
N ASN A 117 21.75 0.21 -6.23
CA ASN A 117 21.32 1.46 -6.83
C ASN A 117 19.83 1.41 -7.20
N PHE A 118 19.15 2.53 -6.99
CA PHE A 118 17.71 2.68 -7.20
C PHE A 118 17.46 3.75 -8.27
N CYS A 119 16.82 3.38 -9.38
CA CYS A 119 16.36 4.32 -10.41
C CYS A 119 14.85 4.44 -10.38
N GLY A 120 14.33 5.67 -10.48
CA GLY A 120 12.89 5.94 -10.53
C GLY A 120 12.10 5.36 -9.34
N ALA A 121 12.76 5.11 -8.21
CA ALA A 121 12.22 4.34 -7.10
C ALA A 121 11.21 5.14 -6.27
N SER A 122 10.01 5.30 -6.83
CA SER A 122 8.83 5.51 -6.02
C SER A 122 8.63 4.29 -5.13
N PHE A 123 8.93 4.46 -3.84
CA PHE A 123 8.50 3.56 -2.76
C PHE A 123 6.95 3.52 -2.66
N VAL A 124 6.26 4.51 -3.23
CA VAL A 124 4.80 4.50 -3.41
C VAL A 124 4.45 3.67 -4.66
N VAL A 125 4.24 2.37 -4.48
CA VAL A 125 3.69 1.48 -5.52
C VAL A 125 2.18 1.42 -5.35
N ASN A 126 1.46 2.10 -6.26
CA ASN A 126 0.00 2.17 -6.24
C ASN A 126 -0.69 1.12 -7.13
N SER A 127 0.08 0.20 -7.73
CA SER A 127 -0.44 -0.82 -8.65
C SER A 127 -1.60 -1.60 -8.00
N PRO A 128 -2.79 -1.65 -8.65
CA PRO A 128 -3.95 -2.30 -8.08
C PRO A 128 -3.73 -3.77 -7.73
N LYS A 129 -2.92 -4.51 -8.49
CA LYS A 129 -2.63 -5.92 -8.20
C LYS A 129 -1.69 -6.07 -7.00
N PHE A 130 -0.63 -5.26 -6.91
CA PHE A 130 0.24 -5.19 -5.73
C PHE A 130 -0.56 -4.92 -4.44
N VAL A 131 -1.39 -3.88 -4.42
CA VAL A 131 -2.18 -3.54 -3.22
C VAL A 131 -3.18 -4.66 -2.89
N ARG A 132 -3.86 -5.25 -3.87
CA ARG A 132 -4.73 -6.43 -3.67
C ARG A 132 -3.95 -7.62 -3.09
N SER A 133 -2.69 -7.80 -3.46
CA SER A 133 -1.86 -8.91 -2.99
C SER A 133 -1.39 -8.74 -1.53
N LEU A 134 -1.12 -7.51 -1.10
CA LEU A 134 -0.97 -7.17 0.32
C LEU A 134 -2.27 -7.51 1.09
N HIS A 135 -3.41 -7.05 0.60
CA HIS A 135 -4.70 -7.29 1.24
C HIS A 135 -5.14 -8.77 1.20
N LYS A 136 -4.66 -9.55 0.22
CA LYS A 136 -4.78 -11.02 0.21
C LYS A 136 -4.02 -11.64 1.39
N CYS A 137 -2.79 -11.18 1.67
CA CYS A 137 -2.04 -11.63 2.84
C CYS A 137 -2.79 -11.29 4.14
N ALA A 138 -3.37 -10.09 4.24
CA ALA A 138 -4.20 -9.72 5.39
C ALA A 138 -5.44 -10.60 5.54
N ALA A 139 -6.19 -10.86 4.46
CA ALA A 139 -7.34 -11.77 4.47
C ALA A 139 -6.96 -13.21 4.85
N ASN A 140 -5.81 -13.72 4.38
CA ASN A 140 -5.28 -15.01 4.79
C ASN A 140 -4.93 -15.04 6.29
N VAL A 141 -4.27 -14.00 6.80
CA VAL A 141 -3.96 -13.88 8.24
C VAL A 141 -5.24 -13.92 9.07
N LEU A 142 -6.24 -13.10 8.73
CA LEU A 142 -7.53 -13.08 9.42
C LEU A 142 -8.24 -14.44 9.32
N CYS A 143 -8.20 -15.11 8.17
CA CYS A 143 -8.73 -16.47 8.02
C CYS A 143 -8.03 -17.51 8.90
N SER A 144 -6.73 -17.38 9.15
CA SER A 144 -6.00 -18.28 10.06
C SER A 144 -6.42 -18.12 11.53
N VAL A 145 -6.91 -16.93 11.90
CA VAL A 145 -7.36 -16.60 13.27
C VAL A 145 -8.84 -16.91 13.48
N TYR A 146 -9.69 -16.66 12.48
CA TYR A 146 -11.15 -16.68 12.60
C TYR A 146 -11.86 -17.79 11.80
N GLY A 147 -11.17 -18.41 10.85
CA GLY A 147 -11.75 -19.40 9.94
C GLY A 147 -12.54 -18.79 8.76
N PRO A 148 -12.83 -19.59 7.71
CA PRO A 148 -13.35 -19.09 6.45
C PRO A 148 -14.81 -18.61 6.53
N SER A 149 -15.61 -19.15 7.47
CA SER A 149 -17.00 -18.73 7.68
C SER A 149 -17.10 -17.31 8.22
N TYR A 150 -16.33 -17.02 9.28
CA TYR A 150 -16.23 -15.66 9.84
C TYR A 150 -15.73 -14.67 8.80
N MET A 151 -14.77 -15.08 7.94
CA MET A 151 -14.27 -14.23 6.85
C MET A 151 -15.38 -13.79 5.87
N ARG A 152 -16.19 -14.75 5.39
CA ARG A 152 -17.31 -14.48 4.48
C ARG A 152 -18.38 -13.59 5.10
N ASN A 153 -18.60 -13.71 6.40
CA ASN A 153 -19.68 -13.00 7.08
C ASN A 153 -19.29 -11.55 7.42
N ASN A 154 -18.03 -11.30 7.81
CA ASN A 154 -17.60 -10.02 8.40
C ASN A 154 -16.65 -9.16 7.54
N TYR A 155 -15.98 -9.71 6.52
CA TYR A 155 -15.05 -8.94 5.67
C TYR A 155 -15.40 -9.02 4.18
N LYS A 156 -16.67 -8.86 3.84
CA LYS A 156 -17.17 -8.96 2.46
C LYS A 156 -16.47 -7.98 1.52
N GLU A 157 -16.23 -6.76 2.00
CA GLU A 157 -15.54 -5.68 1.28
C GLU A 157 -14.08 -6.03 0.99
N LEU A 158 -13.36 -6.60 1.97
CA LEU A 158 -11.98 -7.06 1.78
C LEU A 158 -11.91 -8.20 0.77
N LEU A 159 -12.81 -9.19 0.88
CA LEU A 159 -12.88 -10.32 -0.04
C LEU A 159 -13.26 -9.88 -1.45
N ASP A 160 -14.23 -8.97 -1.61
CA ASP A 160 -14.60 -8.38 -2.91
C ASP A 160 -13.46 -7.54 -3.50
N PHE A 161 -12.79 -6.71 -2.71
CA PHE A 161 -11.63 -5.94 -3.17
C PHE A 161 -10.50 -6.84 -3.65
N VAL A 162 -10.09 -7.81 -2.83
CA VAL A 162 -8.99 -8.71 -3.18
C VAL A 162 -9.35 -9.54 -4.43
N LYS A 163 -10.61 -9.96 -4.59
CA LYS A 163 -11.10 -10.75 -5.73
C LYS A 163 -11.33 -9.96 -7.01
N ASN A 164 -12.01 -8.82 -6.92
CA ASN A 164 -12.56 -8.06 -8.05
C ASN A 164 -11.83 -6.73 -8.29
N GLY A 165 -11.05 -6.23 -7.32
CA GLY A 165 -10.21 -5.03 -7.47
C GLY A 165 -10.94 -3.70 -7.55
N LYS A 166 -12.20 -3.64 -7.11
CA LYS A 166 -13.02 -2.42 -7.14
C LYS A 166 -12.53 -1.39 -6.12
N ASN A 167 -12.61 -0.10 -6.47
CA ASN A 167 -12.35 1.04 -5.59
C ASN A 167 -10.97 0.96 -4.87
N ILE A 168 -9.92 0.67 -5.65
CA ILE A 168 -8.53 0.60 -5.18
C ILE A 168 -8.09 1.86 -4.41
N GLU A 169 -8.66 3.01 -4.75
CA GLU A 169 -8.38 4.32 -4.14
C GLU A 169 -8.78 4.39 -2.66
N SER A 170 -9.66 3.50 -2.21
CA SER A 170 -10.04 3.37 -0.79
C SER A 170 -9.15 2.43 0.01
N TRP A 171 -8.28 1.64 -0.64
CA TRP A 171 -7.41 0.66 0.00
C TRP A 171 -5.97 1.17 0.00
N SER A 172 -5.42 1.32 1.21
CA SER A 172 -4.07 1.85 1.41
C SER A 172 -3.29 0.98 2.37
N TYR A 173 -1.97 1.12 2.32
CA TYR A 173 -1.05 0.43 3.21
C TYR A 173 -0.03 1.44 3.74
N ALA A 174 0.59 1.14 4.88
CA ALA A 174 1.77 1.87 5.33
C ALA A 174 2.95 0.91 5.46
N VAL A 175 4.15 1.42 5.22
CA VAL A 175 5.37 0.61 5.21
C VAL A 175 6.55 1.39 5.75
N SER A 176 7.29 0.77 6.67
CA SER A 176 8.61 1.20 7.11
C SER A 176 9.63 0.26 6.50
N TYR A 177 10.41 0.75 5.53
CA TYR A 177 11.35 -0.07 4.78
C TYR A 177 12.62 -0.39 5.57
N ARG A 178 13.17 -1.58 5.34
CA ARG A 178 14.47 -2.00 5.88
C ARG A 178 15.59 -1.16 5.29
N ASN A 179 16.47 -0.60 6.12
CA ASN A 179 17.75 -0.05 5.67
C ASN A 179 18.46 -1.05 4.74
N TYR A 180 18.78 -0.61 3.52
CA TYR A 180 19.32 -1.48 2.49
C TYR A 180 20.76 -1.97 2.81
N ASN A 181 21.48 -1.22 3.66
CA ASN A 181 22.82 -1.58 4.12
C ASN A 181 22.82 -2.78 5.09
N ASP A 182 21.75 -2.95 5.87
CA ASP A 182 21.64 -4.01 6.89
C ASP A 182 21.14 -5.31 6.25
N ARG A 183 22.03 -6.30 6.10
CA ARG A 183 21.65 -7.61 5.52
C ARG A 183 21.14 -8.57 6.59
N PHE A 184 19.83 -8.77 6.64
CA PHE A 184 19.21 -9.93 7.31
C PHE A 184 18.21 -10.64 6.39
N SER A 185 17.81 -11.86 6.77
CA SER A 185 16.72 -12.63 6.18
C SER A 185 15.77 -13.09 7.28
N MET A 186 14.46 -13.06 7.03
CA MET A 186 13.46 -13.74 7.87
C MET A 186 12.24 -14.19 7.05
N GLU A 187 11.55 -15.23 7.54
CA GLU A 187 10.21 -15.58 7.05
C GLU A 187 9.21 -14.45 7.40
N PRO A 188 8.36 -14.01 6.45
CA PRO A 188 7.32 -13.02 6.73
C PRO A 188 6.35 -13.53 7.81
N ARG A 189 6.11 -12.69 8.82
CA ARG A 189 5.34 -13.08 10.02
C ARG A 189 4.56 -11.92 10.61
N VAL A 190 3.38 -12.23 11.14
CA VAL A 190 2.48 -11.26 11.76
C VAL A 190 3.01 -10.83 13.12
N MET A 191 3.05 -9.53 13.39
CA MET A 191 3.54 -8.96 14.65
C MET A 191 2.60 -9.28 15.83
N PHE A 192 1.30 -9.28 15.55
CA PHE A 192 0.18 -9.29 16.50
C PHE A 192 -0.77 -10.48 16.22
N SER A 193 -0.27 -11.72 16.31
CA SER A 193 -1.00 -12.91 15.81
C SER A 193 -1.79 -13.72 16.86
N ASN A 194 -1.66 -13.41 18.15
CA ASN A 194 -2.32 -14.14 19.22
C ASN A 194 -3.58 -13.43 19.71
N LYS A 195 -4.56 -14.18 20.24
CA LYS A 195 -5.85 -13.66 20.76
C LYS A 195 -5.74 -12.49 21.77
N LYS A 196 -4.56 -12.25 22.37
CA LYS A 196 -4.29 -11.19 23.34
C LYS A 196 -3.68 -9.91 22.74
N ASN A 197 -3.06 -9.99 21.57
CA ASN A 197 -2.40 -8.86 20.92
C ASN A 197 -3.00 -8.72 19.52
N LYS A 198 -4.10 -7.98 19.40
CA LYS A 198 -4.69 -7.55 18.13
C LYS A 198 -4.81 -6.04 18.17
N ILE A 199 -4.52 -5.38 17.05
CA ILE A 199 -4.90 -3.98 16.88
C ILE A 199 -6.29 -3.98 16.24
N VAL A 200 -7.30 -4.07 17.09
CA VAL A 200 -8.70 -3.82 16.74
C VAL A 200 -8.92 -2.31 16.88
N VAL A 201 -9.47 -1.70 15.84
CA VAL A 201 -9.89 -0.30 15.84
C VAL A 201 -11.41 -0.28 15.81
N ASP A 202 -12.01 0.25 16.88
CA ASP A 202 -13.41 0.67 16.87
C ASP A 202 -13.52 1.95 16.01
N ILE A 203 -14.33 1.90 14.96
CA ILE A 203 -14.83 3.10 14.27
C ILE A 203 -16.36 3.12 14.37
N GLU A 204 -16.97 4.25 14.02
CA GLU A 204 -18.42 4.53 14.20
C GLU A 204 -19.37 3.46 13.59
N TYR A 205 -18.87 2.61 12.68
CA TYR A 205 -19.63 1.57 11.99
C TYR A 205 -19.21 0.13 12.32
N GLY A 206 -18.25 -0.10 13.22
CA GLY A 206 -17.86 -1.45 13.66
C GLY A 206 -16.41 -1.60 14.10
N GLN A 207 -16.05 -2.85 14.44
CA GLN A 207 -14.69 -3.26 14.76
C GLN A 207 -13.96 -3.78 13.53
N TYR A 208 -12.75 -3.27 13.31
CA TYR A 208 -11.91 -3.66 12.19
C TYR A 208 -10.45 -3.85 12.60
N GLU A 209 -9.77 -4.80 11.96
CA GLU A 209 -8.41 -5.17 12.28
C GLU A 209 -7.36 -4.51 11.39
N ILE A 210 -6.25 -4.16 12.03
CA ILE A 210 -4.99 -3.87 11.37
C ILE A 210 -4.13 -5.13 11.37
N VAL A 211 -3.80 -5.64 10.18
CA VAL A 211 -2.77 -6.66 10.02
C VAL A 211 -1.43 -5.97 9.83
N CYS A 212 -0.57 -6.07 10.84
CA CYS A 212 0.85 -5.74 10.71
C CYS A 212 1.70 -7.00 10.59
N PHE A 213 2.59 -7.03 9.60
CA PHE A 213 3.59 -8.08 9.45
C PHE A 213 4.98 -7.49 9.19
N ILE A 214 6.00 -8.24 9.60
CA ILE A 214 7.39 -7.94 9.36
C ILE A 214 7.94 -8.90 8.30
N HIS A 215 8.74 -8.38 7.38
CA HIS A 215 9.38 -9.10 6.29
C HIS A 215 10.77 -8.48 6.04
N THR A 216 11.63 -9.20 5.32
CA THR A 216 12.98 -8.76 4.93
C THR A 216 13.01 -7.41 4.20
N SER A 217 11.93 -7.01 3.51
CA SER A 217 11.82 -5.67 2.87
C SER A 217 11.43 -4.52 3.80
N GLY A 218 10.86 -4.82 4.98
CA GLY A 218 10.26 -3.81 5.84
C GLY A 218 9.12 -4.34 6.72
N ILE A 219 8.55 -3.42 7.50
CA ILE A 219 7.36 -3.62 8.33
C ILE A 219 6.16 -3.04 7.58
N TRP A 220 5.11 -3.83 7.40
CA TRP A 220 3.94 -3.51 6.59
C TRP A 220 2.69 -3.44 7.47
N ILE A 221 1.84 -2.45 7.22
CA ILE A 221 0.58 -2.19 7.93
C ILE A 221 -0.56 -2.16 6.90
N ILE A 222 -1.57 -3.00 7.08
CA ILE A 222 -2.68 -3.20 6.15
C ILE A 222 -4.00 -3.22 6.93
N GLY A 223 -5.01 -2.49 6.45
CA GLY A 223 -6.34 -2.48 7.07
C GLY A 223 -7.26 -3.55 6.49
N SER A 224 -8.19 -4.08 7.31
CA SER A 224 -9.23 -5.00 6.84
C SER A 224 -10.42 -4.31 6.16
N TYR A 225 -10.46 -2.98 6.11
CA TYR A 225 -11.61 -2.20 5.62
C TYR A 225 -11.19 -0.95 4.82
N PRO A 226 -12.02 -0.47 3.86
CA PRO A 226 -11.78 0.78 3.12
C PRO A 226 -11.52 1.98 4.05
N TYR A 227 -10.53 2.80 3.68
CA TYR A 227 -10.09 4.00 4.42
C TYR A 227 -9.63 3.77 5.87
N LEU A 228 -9.48 2.51 6.32
CA LEU A 228 -9.13 2.20 7.71
C LEU A 228 -7.72 2.67 8.09
N ILE A 229 -6.75 2.64 7.16
CA ILE A 229 -5.42 3.18 7.43
C ILE A 229 -5.45 4.71 7.33
N ASN A 230 -5.15 5.38 8.44
CA ASN A 230 -4.96 6.82 8.56
C ASN A 230 -3.69 7.14 9.39
N LYS A 231 -3.35 8.42 9.55
CA LYS A 231 -2.11 8.83 10.24
C LYS A 231 -2.13 8.41 11.71
N GLU A 232 -3.26 8.60 12.37
CA GLU A 232 -3.49 8.34 13.79
C GLU A 232 -3.28 6.85 14.11
N ILE A 233 -3.78 5.96 13.24
CA ILE A 233 -3.59 4.51 13.33
C ILE A 233 -2.15 4.12 13.01
N ILE A 234 -1.50 4.74 12.03
CA ILE A 234 -0.07 4.47 11.76
C ILE A 234 0.80 4.89 12.96
N GLU A 235 0.52 6.03 13.60
CA GLU A 235 1.22 6.47 14.81
C GLU A 235 0.94 5.58 16.03
N TYR A 236 -0.28 5.05 16.17
CA TYR A 236 -0.60 4.05 17.18
C TYR A 236 0.20 2.76 16.95
N VAL A 237 0.11 2.20 15.74
CA VAL A 237 0.76 0.96 15.33
C VAL A 237 2.29 1.08 15.43
N ASP A 238 2.88 2.23 15.07
CA ASP A 238 4.30 2.54 15.25
C ASP A 238 4.77 2.39 16.71
N ARG A 239 4.00 2.92 17.67
CA ARG A 239 4.32 2.78 19.10
C ARG A 239 4.25 1.33 19.55
N GLU A 240 3.17 0.62 19.23
CA GLU A 240 2.98 -0.79 19.60
C GLU A 240 4.09 -1.69 19.04
N ILE A 241 4.45 -1.51 17.77
CA ILE A 241 5.55 -2.25 17.12
C ILE A 241 6.88 -1.94 17.79
N PHE A 242 7.16 -0.66 18.06
CA PHE A 242 8.39 -0.23 18.69
C PHE A 242 8.53 -0.81 20.10
N GLU A 243 7.46 -0.83 20.89
CA GLU A 243 7.46 -1.46 22.21
C GLU A 243 7.63 -2.98 22.14
N GLU A 244 6.86 -3.67 21.30
CA GLU A 244 6.87 -5.12 21.20
C GLU A 244 8.23 -5.67 20.74
N LEU A 245 8.87 -5.02 19.76
CA LEU A 245 10.16 -5.47 19.23
C LEU A 245 11.32 -5.17 20.19
N ASN A 246 11.23 -4.10 20.99
CA ASN A 246 12.14 -3.88 22.11
C ASN A 246 11.96 -4.95 23.21
N LYS A 247 10.70 -5.26 23.59
CA LYS A 247 10.39 -6.31 24.60
C LYS A 247 10.93 -7.68 24.21
N ARG A 248 10.85 -8.05 22.92
CA ARG A 248 11.33 -9.35 22.40
C ARG A 248 12.86 -9.44 22.22
N ASN A 249 13.59 -8.32 22.27
CA ASN A 249 15.02 -8.22 21.89
C ASN A 249 15.34 -8.96 20.57
N GLU A 250 14.40 -8.86 19.62
CA GLU A 250 14.31 -9.78 18.48
C GLU A 250 15.44 -9.59 17.46
N PHE A 251 16.09 -8.42 17.52
CA PHE A 251 17.15 -7.98 16.62
C PHE A 251 18.53 -7.87 17.30
N LYS A 252 18.72 -8.50 18.48
CA LYS A 252 20.02 -8.74 19.16
C LYS A 252 21.13 -7.73 18.84
N GLY A 253 20.97 -6.48 19.29
CA GLY A 253 21.99 -5.43 19.17
C GLY A 253 21.80 -4.44 18.02
N HIS A 254 20.88 -4.67 17.07
CA HIS A 254 20.50 -3.64 16.10
C HIS A 254 19.45 -2.68 16.69
N ASN A 255 19.68 -1.38 16.56
CA ASN A 255 18.66 -0.37 16.84
C ASN A 255 17.56 -0.45 15.77
N ILE A 256 16.33 -0.70 16.21
CA ILE A 256 15.24 -0.95 15.26
C ILE A 256 14.88 0.25 14.37
N LYS A 257 15.17 1.50 14.80
CA LYS A 257 14.95 2.71 13.97
C LYS A 257 16.03 2.90 12.90
N GLU A 258 17.21 2.32 13.12
CA GLU A 258 18.28 2.29 12.13
C GLU A 258 17.97 1.18 11.12
N LEU A 259 17.51 0.02 11.62
CA LEU A 259 17.13 -1.13 10.82
C LEU A 259 15.89 -0.86 9.94
N PHE A 260 14.90 -0.13 10.46
CA PHE A 260 13.66 0.25 9.76
C PHE A 260 13.41 1.76 9.90
N GLY A 261 13.45 2.48 8.77
CA GLY A 261 13.36 3.96 8.73
C GLY A 261 14.59 4.69 8.19
N GLY A 262 15.61 3.97 7.68
CA GLY A 262 16.88 4.56 7.20
C GLY A 262 16.84 5.38 5.89
N PHE A 263 15.68 5.56 5.23
CA PHE A 263 15.58 6.12 3.86
C PHE A 263 15.56 7.65 3.78
N GLY A 264 16.57 8.31 4.33
CA GLY A 264 16.66 9.79 4.33
C GLY A 264 16.89 10.45 2.96
N PHE A 265 17.26 9.71 1.91
CA PHE A 265 17.87 10.28 0.69
C PHE A 265 17.12 10.05 -0.63
N MET A 266 16.00 9.31 -0.67
CA MET A 266 15.34 8.91 -1.93
C MET A 266 13.82 9.05 -1.96
N ILE A 267 13.20 9.64 -0.94
CA ILE A 267 11.75 9.90 -0.90
C ILE A 267 11.53 11.42 -0.79
N ASP A 268 11.72 12.11 -1.90
CA ASP A 268 11.47 13.55 -1.97
C ASP A 268 9.98 13.86 -1.74
N ASN A 269 9.72 14.93 -0.97
CA ASN A 269 8.41 15.57 -0.81
C ASN A 269 7.30 14.79 -0.06
N ARG A 270 7.61 13.83 0.82
CA ARG A 270 6.61 13.25 1.76
C ARG A 270 7.06 13.27 3.22
N GLU A 271 6.11 13.57 4.11
CA GLU A 271 6.29 13.41 5.55
C GLU A 271 6.22 11.93 5.94
N PHE A 272 7.19 11.47 6.71
CA PHE A 272 7.15 10.17 7.36
C PHE A 272 6.30 10.22 8.63
N ILE A 273 5.64 9.11 8.96
CA ILE A 273 4.76 8.99 10.12
C ILE A 273 5.41 8.07 11.17
N GLY A 274 5.38 8.48 12.44
CA GLY A 274 5.94 7.69 13.56
C GLY A 274 7.47 7.63 13.62
N LYS A 275 7.98 6.95 14.65
CA LYS A 275 9.41 6.80 14.98
C LYS A 275 10.16 5.86 14.02
N LEU A 276 9.47 4.83 13.51
CA LEU A 276 9.97 3.92 12.47
C LEU A 276 9.82 4.51 11.06
N ARG A 277 9.33 5.76 10.94
CA ARG A 277 9.22 6.50 9.67
C ARG A 277 8.43 5.73 8.60
N PHE A 278 7.19 5.39 8.92
CA PHE A 278 6.27 4.79 7.96
C PHE A 278 5.95 5.76 6.81
N LEU A 279 6.06 5.26 5.59
CA LEU A 279 5.49 5.86 4.39
C LEU A 279 4.04 5.36 4.24
N TRP A 280 3.08 6.27 4.15
CA TRP A 280 1.69 5.92 3.84
C TRP A 280 1.47 5.93 2.32
N CYS A 281 1.25 4.73 1.77
CA CYS A 281 1.09 4.48 0.36
C CYS A 281 -0.39 4.31 0.01
N LYS A 282 -0.86 5.13 -0.91
CA LYS A 282 -2.23 5.13 -1.40
C LYS A 282 -2.28 5.75 -2.79
N LYS A 283 -3.23 5.29 -3.60
CA LYS A 283 -3.48 5.86 -4.93
C LYS A 283 -4.03 7.28 -4.80
N GLU A 284 -3.39 8.23 -5.48
CA GLU A 284 -3.93 9.58 -5.54
C GLU A 284 -5.15 9.61 -6.46
N LEU A 285 -6.22 10.23 -5.98
CA LEU A 285 -7.43 10.39 -6.77
C LEU A 285 -7.24 11.50 -7.80
N GLU A 286 -7.05 11.07 -9.05
CA GLU A 286 -7.37 11.85 -10.23
C GLU A 286 -8.88 11.85 -10.49
N GLY A 287 -9.32 12.40 -11.63
CA GLY A 287 -10.72 12.46 -11.99
C GLY A 287 -10.93 13.27 -13.25
N LYS A 288 -12.14 13.81 -13.39
CA LYS A 288 -12.67 14.20 -14.69
C LYS A 288 -12.58 15.71 -14.90
N SER A 289 -12.04 16.09 -16.05
CA SER A 289 -12.07 17.47 -16.49
C SER A 289 -13.49 17.96 -16.67
N ASN A 290 -13.66 19.25 -16.36
CA ASN A 290 -14.85 19.99 -16.67
C ASN A 290 -14.47 21.12 -17.64
N ASN A 291 -15.24 21.28 -18.72
CA ASN A 291 -14.96 22.28 -19.74
C ASN A 291 -15.37 23.69 -19.29
N ASP A 292 -16.35 23.80 -18.40
CA ASP A 292 -17.05 25.04 -18.06
C ASP A 292 -16.60 25.62 -16.72
N PHE A 293 -16.00 24.78 -15.85
CA PHE A 293 -15.58 25.16 -14.50
C PHE A 293 -14.18 24.66 -14.14
N PHE A 294 -13.49 25.41 -13.30
CA PHE A 294 -12.38 24.94 -12.48
C PHE A 294 -12.91 24.48 -11.12
N TYR A 295 -12.38 23.38 -10.58
CA TYR A 295 -12.65 22.98 -9.21
C TYR A 295 -11.77 23.79 -8.26
N LEU A 296 -12.34 24.28 -7.16
CA LEU A 296 -11.55 24.82 -6.06
C LEU A 296 -11.04 23.64 -5.23
N LEU A 297 -9.72 23.46 -5.21
CA LEU A 297 -9.05 22.37 -4.52
C LEU A 297 -8.51 22.82 -3.15
N THR A 298 -8.48 21.91 -2.20
CA THR A 298 -7.75 22.07 -0.93
C THR A 298 -6.83 20.87 -0.71
N ARG A 299 -5.78 21.04 0.10
CA ARG A 299 -4.85 19.95 0.45
C ARG A 299 -5.21 19.39 1.82
N CYS A 300 -5.49 18.09 1.90
CA CYS A 300 -5.67 17.44 3.19
C CYS A 300 -4.37 17.45 3.99
N LYS A 301 -4.36 18.11 5.16
CA LYS A 301 -3.19 18.22 6.04
C LYS A 301 -2.69 16.87 6.58
N ILE A 302 -3.56 15.86 6.64
CA ILE A 302 -3.22 14.54 7.19
C ILE A 302 -2.54 13.65 6.15
N CYS A 303 -2.82 13.84 4.86
CA CYS A 303 -2.46 12.85 3.84
C CYS A 303 -1.98 13.41 2.49
N GLY A 304 -1.84 14.73 2.36
CA GLY A 304 -1.36 15.40 1.14
C GLY A 304 -2.33 15.41 -0.05
N GLN A 305 -3.38 14.58 -0.06
CA GLN A 305 -4.33 14.47 -1.18
C GLN A 305 -4.97 15.83 -1.51
N LYS A 306 -4.89 16.22 -2.78
CA LYS A 306 -5.69 17.30 -3.35
C LYS A 306 -7.16 16.87 -3.40
N THR A 307 -8.04 17.60 -2.74
CA THR A 307 -9.46 17.27 -2.57
C THR A 307 -10.30 18.42 -3.14
N PRO A 308 -11.28 18.14 -4.01
CA PRO A 308 -12.23 19.16 -4.43
C PRO A 308 -13.06 19.61 -3.22
N THR A 309 -13.16 20.92 -3.03
CA THR A 309 -13.90 21.53 -1.90
C THR A 309 -15.42 21.42 -2.04
N GLY A 310 -15.91 21.02 -3.21
CA GLY A 310 -17.32 21.13 -3.62
C GLY A 310 -17.65 22.47 -4.30
N ILE A 311 -16.76 23.47 -4.19
CA ILE A 311 -16.90 24.77 -4.84
C ILE A 311 -16.26 24.71 -6.23
N THR A 312 -16.95 25.27 -7.22
CA THR A 312 -16.47 25.44 -8.59
C THR A 312 -16.44 26.92 -8.98
N ILE A 313 -15.55 27.27 -9.90
CA ILE A 313 -15.43 28.63 -10.46
C ILE A 313 -15.60 28.53 -11.96
N SER A 314 -16.59 29.22 -12.53
CA SER A 314 -16.78 29.25 -13.99
C SER A 314 -15.55 29.82 -14.69
N LYS A 315 -15.16 29.22 -15.83
CA LYS A 315 -14.03 29.72 -16.62
C LYS A 315 -14.29 31.13 -17.14
N ASP A 316 -15.54 31.52 -17.37
CA ASP A 316 -15.90 32.87 -17.83
C ASP A 316 -15.68 33.95 -16.77
N VAL A 317 -15.84 33.62 -15.48
CA VAL A 317 -15.46 34.53 -14.38
C VAL A 317 -13.96 34.84 -14.43
N LEU A 318 -13.14 33.87 -14.82
CA LEU A 318 -11.69 34.03 -14.95
C LEU A 318 -11.28 34.68 -16.29
N ARG A 319 -11.99 34.42 -17.39
CA ARG A 319 -11.80 35.14 -18.68
C ARG A 319 -12.03 36.64 -18.52
N ASN A 320 -13.00 37.03 -17.69
CA ASN A 320 -13.31 38.43 -17.42
C ASN A 320 -12.40 39.08 -16.36
N TYR A 321 -11.46 38.34 -15.76
CA TYR A 321 -10.48 38.90 -14.83
C TYR A 321 -9.38 39.65 -15.61
N LYS A 322 -9.45 40.99 -15.58
CA LYS A 322 -8.51 41.89 -16.29
C LYS A 322 -7.06 41.65 -15.84
N GLY A 323 -6.30 40.86 -16.59
CA GLY A 323 -4.89 40.59 -16.24
C GLY A 323 -4.11 39.60 -17.11
N GLY A 324 -4.72 38.87 -18.05
CA GLY A 324 -3.95 38.00 -18.95
C GLY A 324 -4.79 37.30 -20.02
N CYS A 325 -4.14 36.96 -21.13
CA CYS A 325 -4.67 36.05 -22.14
C CYS A 325 -4.26 34.63 -21.75
N PHE A 326 -5.22 33.71 -21.60
CA PHE A 326 -4.97 32.37 -21.08
C PHE A 326 -5.30 31.30 -22.13
N ASP A 327 -4.32 30.45 -22.44
CA ASP A 327 -4.57 29.22 -23.18
C ASP A 327 -5.21 28.19 -22.23
N MET A 328 -6.50 27.88 -22.46
CA MET A 328 -7.35 27.18 -21.48
C MET A 328 -7.45 25.66 -21.68
N ASN A 329 -6.61 25.08 -22.53
CA ASN A 329 -6.74 23.69 -23.00
C ASN A 329 -5.94 22.63 -22.22
N MET A 330 -6.18 22.47 -20.89
CA MET A 330 -5.95 21.23 -20.11
C MET A 330 -6.97 21.19 -18.95
N ASN A 331 -7.79 20.15 -18.71
CA ASN A 331 -7.46 18.82 -18.16
C ASN A 331 -6.71 18.88 -16.81
N SER A 332 -6.73 17.87 -15.90
CA SER A 332 -7.80 16.90 -15.60
C SER A 332 -8.71 17.47 -14.50
N TRP A 333 -8.49 17.20 -13.19
CA TRP A 333 -9.10 17.93 -12.05
C TRP A 333 -8.65 19.41 -11.95
N ASN A 334 -8.09 19.98 -13.02
CA ASN A 334 -7.00 20.97 -13.06
C ASN A 334 -5.63 20.26 -12.89
N TYR A 335 -5.08 19.73 -14.00
CA TYR A 335 -3.66 19.42 -14.08
C TYR A 335 -2.91 20.72 -13.84
N THR A 336 -1.81 20.64 -13.10
CA THR A 336 -1.01 21.78 -12.71
C THR A 336 -0.64 22.62 -13.94
N ILE A 337 -1.36 23.72 -14.17
CA ILE A 337 -1.04 24.67 -15.23
C ILE A 337 0.31 25.28 -14.82
N ARG A 338 1.39 24.83 -15.47
CA ARG A 338 2.68 25.50 -15.40
C ARG A 338 2.50 26.86 -16.07
N GLY A 339 2.14 27.85 -15.28
CA GLY A 339 1.68 29.15 -15.78
C GLY A 339 0.33 29.63 -15.25
N ILE A 340 -0.27 29.06 -14.17
CA ILE A 340 -1.27 29.84 -13.41
C ILE A 340 -0.57 31.15 -13.01
N PRO A 341 -1.06 32.33 -13.45
CA PRO A 341 -0.49 33.59 -13.00
C PRO A 341 -0.67 33.67 -11.48
N LEU A 342 0.34 34.14 -10.75
CA LEU A 342 0.30 34.27 -9.28
C LEU A 342 -0.99 34.95 -8.78
N GLY A 343 -1.52 35.91 -9.55
CA GLY A 343 -2.79 36.59 -9.30
C GLY A 343 -4.03 35.71 -9.24
N LEU A 344 -4.11 34.56 -9.92
CA LEU A 344 -5.31 33.70 -9.92
C LEU A 344 -5.48 32.96 -8.58
N ASN A 345 -4.38 32.39 -8.06
CA ASN A 345 -4.35 31.81 -6.72
C ASN A 345 -4.53 32.90 -5.65
N GLN A 346 -4.06 34.12 -5.90
CA GLN A 346 -4.30 35.25 -4.98
C GLN A 346 -5.76 35.73 -5.00
N TYR A 347 -6.43 35.73 -6.15
CA TYR A 347 -7.88 35.98 -6.26
C TYR A 347 -8.67 34.95 -5.46
N VAL A 348 -8.37 33.65 -5.61
CA VAL A 348 -8.96 32.57 -4.83
C VAL A 348 -8.81 32.81 -3.32
N ARG A 349 -7.62 33.19 -2.86
CA ARG A 349 -7.33 33.46 -1.44
C ARG A 349 -8.08 34.68 -0.88
N ASN A 350 -8.52 35.60 -1.75
CA ASN A 350 -9.30 36.79 -1.38
C ASN A 350 -10.83 36.54 -1.37
N LEU A 351 -11.29 35.35 -1.77
CA LEU A 351 -12.71 34.99 -1.66
C LEU A 351 -13.13 34.90 -0.18
N LYS A 352 -14.36 35.31 0.14
CA LYS A 352 -14.91 35.30 1.51
C LYS A 352 -15.37 33.89 1.97
N ILE A 353 -14.61 32.86 1.61
CA ILE A 353 -14.89 31.45 1.94
C ILE A 353 -14.15 31.13 3.26
N ASN A 354 -14.90 30.93 4.34
CA ASN A 354 -14.34 30.70 5.68
C ASN A 354 -15.11 29.61 6.43
N ASN A 355 -14.41 28.86 7.28
CA ASN A 355 -14.94 27.80 8.15
C ASN A 355 -15.69 26.68 7.42
N CYS A 356 -15.37 26.46 6.13
CA CYS A 356 -15.99 25.41 5.33
C CYS A 356 -15.39 24.04 5.67
N ILE A 357 -16.16 22.97 5.41
CA ILE A 357 -15.76 21.58 5.66
C ILE A 357 -15.99 20.77 4.38
N CYS A 358 -15.00 19.98 3.95
CA CYS A 358 -15.18 18.94 2.95
C CYS A 358 -14.58 17.60 3.42
N LYS A 359 -15.05 16.48 2.86
CA LYS A 359 -14.50 15.15 3.16
C LYS A 359 -13.30 14.87 2.24
N CYS A 360 -12.14 14.54 2.80
CA CYS A 360 -10.96 14.18 2.02
C CYS A 360 -11.23 12.92 1.18
N ILE A 361 -11.32 13.06 -0.14
CA ILE A 361 -11.65 11.94 -1.04
C ILE A 361 -10.67 10.77 -0.90
N GLY A 362 -9.39 11.03 -0.61
CA GLY A 362 -8.37 9.98 -0.47
C GLY A 362 -8.13 9.45 0.96
N CYS A 363 -8.85 9.87 2.00
CA CYS A 363 -8.71 9.26 3.34
C CYS A 363 -9.94 9.39 4.26
N GLY A 364 -11.06 9.92 3.78
CA GLY A 364 -12.29 10.08 4.57
C GLY A 364 -12.27 11.20 5.62
N ASN A 365 -11.11 11.69 6.06
CA ASN A 365 -11.01 12.72 7.09
C ASN A 365 -11.65 14.06 6.68
N LEU A 366 -12.29 14.74 7.64
CA LEU A 366 -12.88 16.06 7.43
C LEU A 366 -11.79 17.14 7.37
N ILE A 367 -11.80 17.94 6.29
CA ILE A 367 -10.89 19.06 6.08
C ILE A 367 -11.65 20.35 6.39
N LYS A 368 -11.28 21.05 7.46
CA LYS A 368 -11.65 22.46 7.65
C LYS A 368 -10.77 23.33 6.74
N TYR A 369 -11.37 24.19 5.92
CA TYR A 369 -10.65 25.06 4.99
C TYR A 369 -11.24 26.47 4.90
N ASN A 370 -10.35 27.43 4.65
CA ASN A 370 -10.68 28.79 4.22
C ASN A 370 -10.11 29.00 2.81
N ALA A 371 -10.53 30.07 2.13
CA ALA A 371 -9.99 30.54 0.86
C ALA A 371 -8.44 30.56 0.81
N SER A 372 -7.81 30.98 1.92
CA SER A 372 -6.35 31.03 2.08
C SER A 372 -5.64 29.67 1.93
N ASN A 373 -6.36 28.56 2.12
CA ASN A 373 -5.84 27.19 2.02
C ASN A 373 -6.18 26.50 0.69
N CYS A 374 -6.86 27.20 -0.22
CA CYS A 374 -7.32 26.66 -1.49
C CYS A 374 -6.46 27.13 -2.66
N PHE A 375 -6.59 26.40 -3.77
CA PHE A 375 -5.94 26.66 -5.05
C PHE A 375 -6.83 26.13 -6.18
N ILE A 376 -6.53 26.55 -7.41
CA ILE A 376 -7.08 25.97 -8.64
C ILE A 376 -6.16 24.82 -9.07
#